data_AF-A0A520G0D4-F1
#
_entry.id   AF-A0A520G0D4-F1
#
_cell.length_a   1.000
_cell.length_b   1.000
_cell.length_c   1.000
_cell.angle_alpha   90.00
_cell.angle_beta   90.00
_cell.angle_gamma   90.00
#
_symmetry.space_group_name_H-M   'P 1'
#
loop_
_entity.id
_entity.type
_entity.pdbx_description
1 polymer ?
#
loop_
_entity_poly.entity_id
_entity_poly.type
_entity_poly.pdbx_seq_one_letter_code
_entity_poly.pdbx_strand_id
1 'polypeptide(L)'
;MSASTLAEFQRRFAHALLAPSADRPDEIPHDPLAAQPAFAVYRNTVMKGCIDALEANFPAVAQLVGRDWFRAAAALHVAQTPPCEPRLLHYGQDFPAFLR
;
A
#
# COMPACT_ATOMS: atom_id res chain seq x y z
N MET A 1 -2.70 32.47 1.41
CA MET A 1 -2.44 31.02 1.54
C MET A 1 -1.31 30.85 2.53
N SER A 2 -1.57 30.32 3.73
CA SER A 2 -0.48 29.96 4.64
C SER A 2 0.31 28.81 4.02
N ALA A 3 1.65 28.88 4.07
CA ALA A 3 2.48 27.78 3.61
C ALA A 3 2.26 26.57 4.54
N SER A 4 1.86 25.43 3.95
CA SER A 4 1.78 24.16 4.68
C SER A 4 3.13 23.86 5.32
N THR A 5 3.13 23.47 6.59
CA THR A 5 4.37 23.01 7.24
C THR A 5 4.83 21.70 6.57
N LEU A 6 6.13 21.37 6.67
CA LEU A 6 6.67 20.10 6.18
C LEU A 6 5.93 18.90 6.81
N ALA A 7 5.66 18.97 8.11
CA ALA A 7 4.98 17.91 8.84
C ALA A 7 3.54 17.70 8.34
N GLU A 8 2.84 18.79 8.02
CA GLU A 8 1.49 18.73 7.45
C GLU A 8 1.49 18.16 6.03
N PHE A 9 2.47 18.56 5.20
CA PHE A 9 2.66 17.99 3.87
C PHE A 9 2.93 16.48 3.95
N GLN A 10 3.87 16.05 4.81
CA GLN A 10 4.21 14.63 4.99
C GLN A 10 3.01 13.80 5.45
N ARG A 11 2.20 14.32 6.38
CA ARG A 11 0.99 13.65 6.86
C ARG A 11 -0.05 13.49 5.75
N ARG A 12 -0.28 14.54 4.97
CA ARG A 12 -1.18 14.50 3.81
C ARG A 12 -0.68 13.55 2.73
N PHE A 13 0.61 13.59 2.42
CA PHE A 13 1.25 12.72 1.43
C PHE A 13 1.13 11.24 1.84
N ALA A 14 1.47 10.90 3.08
CA ALA A 14 1.34 9.54 3.61
C ALA A 14 -0.12 9.06 3.61
N HIS A 15 -1.06 9.91 4.03
CA HIS A 15 -2.48 9.59 3.97
C HIS A 15 -2.95 9.32 2.53
N ALA A 16 -2.56 10.17 1.57
CA ALA A 16 -2.94 10.00 0.17
C ALA A 16 -2.32 8.75 -0.49
N LEU A 17 -1.17 8.26 0.00
CA LEU A 17 -0.55 7.02 -0.47
C LEU A 17 -1.28 5.76 0.00
N LEU A 18 -1.76 5.76 1.25
CA LEU A 18 -2.36 4.59 1.91
C LEU A 18 -3.88 4.56 1.82
N ALA A 19 -4.50 5.70 1.48
CA ALA A 19 -5.93 5.74 1.19
C ALA A 19 -6.25 4.74 0.07
N PRO A 20 -7.36 3.97 0.19
CA PRO A 20 -7.81 3.08 -0.86
C PRO A 20 -7.79 3.82 -2.20
N SER A 21 -7.16 3.23 -3.21
CA SER A 21 -7.25 3.81 -4.55
C SER A 21 -8.72 3.78 -4.94
N ALA A 22 -9.28 4.96 -5.18
CA ALA A 22 -10.49 5.07 -5.95
C ALA A 22 -10.15 4.66 -7.39
N ASP A 23 -9.97 3.37 -7.65
CA ASP A 23 -9.82 2.80 -9.00
C ASP A 23 -11.16 2.83 -9.76
N ARG A 24 -12.06 3.73 -9.36
CA ARG A 24 -13.28 4.07 -10.08
C ARG A 24 -12.90 5.20 -11.03
N PRO A 25 -12.93 4.98 -12.36
CA PRO A 25 -12.59 6.00 -13.36
C PRO A 25 -13.36 7.32 -13.19
N ASP A 26 -14.52 7.27 -12.54
CA ASP A 26 -15.44 8.39 -12.35
C ASP A 26 -15.28 9.11 -10.99
N GLU A 27 -14.39 8.66 -10.11
CA GLU A 27 -14.20 9.25 -8.79
C GLU A 27 -13.08 10.29 -8.82
N ILE A 28 -13.46 11.57 -8.68
CA ILE A 28 -12.51 12.68 -8.66
C ILE A 28 -11.69 12.58 -7.37
N PRO A 29 -10.36 12.48 -7.42
CA PRO A 29 -9.53 12.45 -6.22
C PRO A 29 -9.76 13.71 -5.39
N HIS A 30 -10.23 13.54 -4.15
CA HIS A 30 -10.50 14.66 -3.25
C HIS A 30 -9.21 15.41 -2.81
N ASP A 31 -8.04 14.76 -2.89
CA ASP A 31 -6.75 15.40 -2.60
C ASP A 31 -6.06 15.84 -3.91
N PRO A 32 -5.71 17.14 -4.06
CA PRO A 32 -4.91 17.64 -5.18
C PRO A 32 -3.58 16.91 -5.41
N LEU A 33 -3.03 16.26 -4.38
CA LEU A 33 -1.86 15.39 -4.53
C LEU A 33 -2.20 14.13 -5.33
N ALA A 34 -3.30 13.46 -4.98
CA ALA A 34 -3.73 12.22 -5.63
C ALA A 34 -4.24 12.44 -7.07
N ALA A 35 -4.67 13.67 -7.41
CA ALA A 35 -5.07 14.04 -8.76
C ALA A 35 -3.90 14.17 -9.75
N GLN A 36 -2.65 14.24 -9.28
CA GLN A 36 -1.49 14.37 -10.15
C GLN A 36 -1.12 13.00 -10.75
N PRO A 37 -0.98 12.86 -12.07
CA PRO A 37 -0.65 11.57 -12.70
C PRO A 37 0.65 10.94 -12.15
N ALA A 38 1.64 11.76 -11.81
CA ALA A 38 2.90 11.31 -11.22
C ALA A 38 2.73 10.69 -9.82
N PHE A 39 1.65 11.00 -9.10
CA PHE A 39 1.37 10.44 -7.78
C PHE A 39 1.14 8.92 -7.83
N ALA A 40 0.61 8.42 -8.95
CA ALA A 40 0.43 6.99 -9.19
C ALA A 40 1.75 6.20 -9.10
N VAL A 41 2.89 6.80 -9.49
CA VAL A 41 4.20 6.16 -9.37
C VAL A 41 4.53 5.86 -7.91
N TYR A 42 4.30 6.81 -7.01
CA TYR A 42 4.55 6.61 -5.58
C TYR A 42 3.61 5.56 -4.97
N ARG A 43 2.31 5.58 -5.32
CA ARG A 43 1.37 4.55 -4.88
C ARG A 43 1.80 3.16 -5.35
N ASN A 44 2.20 3.04 -6.61
CA ASN A 44 2.67 1.78 -7.19
C ASN A 44 3.94 1.28 -6.48
N THR A 45 4.88 2.18 -6.17
CA THR A 45 6.09 1.82 -5.41
C THR A 45 5.75 1.34 -4.00
N VAL A 46 4.84 2.01 -3.29
CA VAL A 46 4.40 1.61 -1.95
C VAL A 46 3.73 0.24 -2.00
N MET A 47 2.76 0.04 -2.91
CA MET A 47 2.06 -1.24 -3.09
C MET A 47 3.05 -2.37 -3.40
N LYS A 48 3.95 -2.16 -4.37
CA LYS A 48 4.99 -3.14 -4.71
C LYS A 48 5.90 -3.46 -3.52
N GLY A 49 6.35 -2.44 -2.78
CA GLY A 49 7.19 -2.62 -1.60
C GLY A 49 6.52 -3.42 -0.51
N CYS A 50 5.22 -3.20 -0.28
CA CYS A 50 4.44 -3.97 0.70
C CYS A 50 4.26 -5.44 0.27
N ILE A 51 4.01 -5.69 -1.02
CA ILE A 51 3.94 -7.06 -1.56
C ILE A 51 5.30 -7.76 -1.43
N ASP A 52 6.38 -7.08 -1.81
CA ASP A 52 7.74 -7.62 -1.72
C ASP A 52 8.10 -7.93 -0.24
N ALA A 53 7.65 -7.10 0.71
CA ALA A 53 7.81 -7.36 2.14
C ALA A 53 7.02 -8.57 2.63
N LEU A 54 5.76 -8.73 2.21
CA LEU A 54 4.98 -9.93 2.56
C LEU A 54 5.66 -11.20 2.03
N GLU A 55 6.16 -11.18 0.79
CA GLU A 55 6.86 -12.33 0.21
C GLU A 55 8.15 -12.66 0.98
N ALA A 56 8.89 -11.64 1.43
CA ALA A 56 10.08 -11.80 2.25
C ALA A 56 9.78 -12.27 3.69
N ASN A 57 8.65 -11.85 4.27
CA ASN A 57 8.24 -12.22 5.63
C ASN A 57 7.57 -13.61 5.69
N PHE A 58 6.98 -14.08 4.57
CA PHE A 58 6.29 -15.38 4.47
C PHE A 58 6.86 -16.29 3.35
N PRO A 59 8.19 -16.54 3.30
CA PRO A 59 8.81 -17.23 2.18
C PRO A 59 8.33 -18.69 2.04
N ALA A 60 8.03 -19.37 3.15
CA ALA A 60 7.49 -20.72 3.12
C ALA A 60 6.09 -20.78 2.49
N VAL A 61 5.24 -19.79 2.76
CA VAL A 61 3.90 -19.70 2.15
C VAL A 61 4.03 -19.45 0.65
N ALA A 62 4.88 -18.50 0.25
CA ALA A 62 5.14 -18.20 -1.16
C ALA A 62 5.65 -19.43 -1.95
N GLN A 63 6.49 -20.26 -1.33
CA GLN A 63 6.95 -21.53 -1.93
C GLN A 63 5.82 -22.56 -2.06
N LEU A 64 4.94 -22.68 -1.07
CA LEU A 64 3.87 -23.67 -1.06
C LEU A 64 2.76 -23.37 -2.07
N VAL A 65 2.38 -22.10 -2.20
CA VAL A 65 1.24 -21.68 -3.05
C VAL A 65 1.66 -21.24 -4.45
N GLY A 66 2.95 -21.00 -4.65
CA GLY A 66 3.49 -20.40 -5.87
C GLY A 66 3.46 -18.88 -5.83
N ARG A 67 4.43 -18.27 -6.51
CA ARG A 67 4.69 -16.83 -6.45
C ARG A 67 3.53 -15.98 -6.97
N ASP A 68 2.92 -16.37 -8.09
CA ASP A 68 1.86 -15.57 -8.71
C ASP A 68 0.60 -15.52 -7.83
N TRP A 69 0.22 -16.67 -7.26
CA TRP A 69 -0.88 -16.75 -6.30
C TRP A 69 -0.57 -15.91 -5.06
N PHE A 70 0.63 -16.07 -4.49
CA PHE A 70 1.06 -15.32 -3.31
C PHE A 70 0.97 -13.82 -3.54
N ARG A 71 1.52 -13.32 -4.65
CA ARG A 71 1.55 -11.88 -4.95
C ARG A 71 0.15 -11.33 -5.22
N ALA A 72 -0.76 -12.12 -5.80
CA ALA A 72 -2.17 -11.74 -5.94
C ALA A 72 -2.88 -11.62 -4.57
N ALA A 73 -2.73 -12.62 -3.70
CA ALA A 73 -3.28 -12.58 -2.34
C ALA A 73 -2.68 -11.42 -1.51
N ALA A 74 -1.38 -11.21 -1.62
CA ALA A 74 -0.68 -10.10 -0.97
C ALA A 74 -1.21 -8.74 -1.44
N ALA A 75 -1.44 -8.54 -2.74
CA ALA A 75 -1.99 -7.29 -3.26
C ALA A 75 -3.38 -6.98 -2.67
N LEU A 76 -4.24 -7.99 -2.54
CA LEU A 76 -5.55 -7.86 -1.89
C LEU A 76 -5.42 -7.52 -0.41
N HIS A 77 -4.50 -8.18 0.30
CA HIS A 77 -4.23 -7.90 1.70
C HIS A 77 -3.74 -6.46 1.90
N VAL A 78 -2.77 -6.00 1.09
CA VAL A 78 -2.21 -4.63 1.17
C VAL A 78 -3.28 -3.57 0.93
N ALA A 79 -4.20 -3.81 0.00
CA ALA A 79 -5.31 -2.88 -0.26
C ALA A 79 -6.28 -2.77 0.93
N GLN A 80 -6.46 -3.84 1.71
CA GLN A 80 -7.38 -3.89 2.84
C GLN A 80 -6.72 -3.51 4.17
N THR A 81 -5.44 -3.84 4.32
CA THR A 81 -4.66 -3.74 5.56
C THR A 81 -3.28 -3.13 5.25
N PRO A 82 -3.20 -1.83 4.91
CA PRO A 82 -1.92 -1.19 4.65
C PRO A 82 -1.01 -1.20 5.90
N PRO A 83 0.32 -1.04 5.74
CA PRO A 83 1.24 -1.04 6.87
C PRO A 83 0.95 0.12 7.85
N CYS A 84 0.84 -0.20 9.13
CA CYS A 84 0.63 0.77 10.20
C CYS A 84 1.92 1.44 10.70
N GLU A 85 3.09 0.88 10.35
CA GLU A 85 4.40 1.43 10.71
C GLU A 85 5.38 1.39 9.54
N PRO A 86 6.41 2.25 9.51
CA PRO A 86 7.35 2.33 8.38
C PRO A 86 8.29 1.12 8.26
N ARG A 87 8.39 0.25 9.27
CA ARG A 87 9.25 -0.92 9.25
C ARG A 87 8.49 -2.10 8.65
N LEU A 88 8.81 -2.45 7.41
CA LEU A 88 8.16 -3.55 6.71
C LEU A 88 8.55 -4.95 7.22
N LEU A 89 9.57 -5.07 8.08
CA LEU A 89 9.97 -6.34 8.70
C LEU A 89 8.84 -6.97 9.53
N HIS A 90 7.98 -6.16 10.14
CA HIS A 90 6.85 -6.64 10.96
C HIS A 90 5.53 -6.63 10.20
N TYR A 91 5.55 -6.25 8.92
CA TYR A 91 4.34 -6.12 8.13
C TYR A 91 3.74 -7.49 7.78
N GLY A 92 2.41 -7.58 7.82
CA GLY A 92 1.66 -8.81 7.54
C GLY A 92 1.27 -9.63 8.77
N GLN A 93 1.29 -9.05 9.97
CA GLN A 93 0.80 -9.72 11.19
C GLN A 93 -0.61 -10.33 11.04
N ASP A 94 -1.48 -9.68 10.26
CA ASP A 94 -2.86 -10.10 9.99
C ASP A 94 -2.98 -10.98 8.71
N PHE A 95 -1.90 -11.15 7.96
CA PHE A 95 -1.88 -11.91 6.71
C PHE A 95 -2.26 -13.40 6.90
N PRO A 96 -1.79 -14.12 7.95
CA PRO A 96 -2.23 -15.49 8.21
C PRO A 96 -3.73 -15.62 8.45
N ALA A 97 -4.37 -14.62 9.08
CA ALA A 97 -5.81 -14.62 9.29
C ALA A 97 -6.58 -14.34 8.00
N PHE A 98 -6.02 -13.47 7.14
CA PHE A 98 -6.56 -13.15 5.81
C PHE A 98 -6.57 -14.35 4.85
N LEU A 99 -5.60 -15.27 4.94
CA LEU A 99 -5.48 -16.43 4.05
C LEU A 99 -6.43 -17.60 4.36
N ARG A 100 -7.29 -17.47 5.38
CA ARG A 100 -8.22 -18.54 5.78
C ARG A 100 -9.41 -18.71 4.84
#